data_AF-A0A7C9GIE8-F1
#
_entry.id   AF-A0A7C9GIE8-F1
#
_cell.length_a   1.000
_cell.length_b   1.000
_cell.length_c   1.000
_cell.angle_alpha   90.00
_cell.angle_beta   90.00
_cell.angle_gamma   90.00
#
_symmetry.space_group_name_H-M   'P 1'
#
loop_
_entity.id
_entity.type
_entity.pdbx_description
1 polymer ?
#
loop_
_entity_poly.entity_id
_entity_poly.type
_entity_poly.pdbx_seq_one_letter_code
_entity_poly.pdbx_strand_id
1 'polypeptide(L)' 'MTDSLKALMEAAKHVKMSPSEQEEQRQSFAYGNAKIENDLIQKETVARQSSVLKESKDRL' A
#
# COMPACT_ATOMS: atom_id res chain seq x y z
N MET A 1 23.22 9.68 6.28
CA MET A 1 22.68 9.10 5.04
C MET A 1 23.82 8.84 4.09
N THR A 2 24.11 7.58 3.75
CA THR A 2 25.25 7.22 2.88
C THR A 2 24.96 7.58 1.42
N ASP A 3 26.01 7.74 0.60
CA ASP A 3 25.83 8.06 -0.82
C ASP A 3 25.19 6.90 -1.60
N SER A 4 25.45 5.65 -1.19
CA SER A 4 24.74 4.48 -1.72
C SER A 4 23.25 4.52 -1.42
N LEU A 5 22.84 4.94 -0.21
CA LEU A 5 21.43 5.09 0.14
C LEU A 5 20.76 6.23 -0.65
N LYS A 6 21.45 7.36 -0.85
CA LYS A 6 20.98 8.45 -1.73
C LYS A 6 20.72 7.95 -3.15
N ALA A 7 21.66 7.22 -3.74
CA ALA A 7 21.53 6.69 -5.10
C ALA A 7 20.31 5.76 -5.24
N LEU A 8 20.08 4.89 -4.26
CA LEU A 8 18.91 4.00 -4.24
C LEU A 8 17.60 4.79 -4.11
N MET A 9 17.57 5.84 -3.28
CA MET A 9 16.39 6.69 -3.15
C MET A 9 16.07 7.44 -4.45
N GLU A 10 17.07 8.00 -5.13
CA GLU A 10 16.85 8.65 -6.43
C GLU A 10 16.36 7.67 -7.50
N ALA A 11 16.92 6.46 -7.54
CA ALA A 11 16.43 5.42 -8.43
C ALA A 11 14.97 5.04 -8.14
N ALA A 12 14.60 4.89 -6.87
CA ALA A 12 13.26 4.51 -6.45
C ALA A 12 12.18 5.53 -6.86
N LYS A 13 12.50 6.84 -6.87
CA LYS A 13 11.57 7.91 -7.30
C LYS A 13 11.09 7.76 -8.75
N HIS A 14 11.88 7.11 -9.60
CA HIS A 14 11.58 6.95 -11.03
C HIS A 14 10.90 5.62 -11.37
N VAL A 15 10.72 4.73 -10.38
CA VAL A 15 10.03 3.46 -10.56
C VAL A 15 8.54 3.73 -10.84
N LYS A 16 8.04 3.26 -11.99
CA LYS A 16 6.62 3.29 -12.32
C LYS A 16 5.97 1.99 -11.89
N MET A 17 5.13 2.06 -10.86
CA MET A 17 4.34 0.92 -10.41
C MET A 17 3.15 0.70 -11.35
N SER A 18 2.92 -0.57 -11.69
CA SER A 18 1.68 -1.02 -12.32
C SER A 18 0.47 -0.75 -11.41
N PRO A 19 -0.75 -0.74 -11.95
CA PRO A 19 -1.96 -0.56 -11.13
C PRO A 19 -2.09 -1.59 -10.00
N SER A 20 -1.64 -2.84 -10.22
CA SER A 20 -1.66 -3.88 -9.20
C SER A 20 -0.65 -3.61 -8.08
N GLU A 21 0.56 -3.16 -8.42
CA GLU A 21 1.59 -2.84 -7.43
C GLU A 21 1.19 -1.61 -6.59
N GLN A 22 0.55 -0.61 -7.20
CA GLN A 22 0.01 0.55 -6.47
C GLN A 22 -1.10 0.13 -5.50
N GLU A 23 -1.97 -0.79 -5.91
CA GLU A 23 -3.01 -1.37 -5.06
C GLU A 23 -2.40 -2.08 -3.85
N GLU A 24 -1.42 -2.95 -4.11
CA GLU A 24 -0.76 -3.73 -3.08
C GLU A 24 0.04 -2.85 -2.10
N GLN A 25 0.69 -1.80 -2.61
CA GLN A 25 1.35 -0.78 -1.79
C GLN A 25 0.33 -0.05 -0.91
N ARG A 26 -0.80 0.40 -1.48
CA ARG A 26 -1.84 1.11 -0.71
C ARG A 26 -2.41 0.22 0.40
N GLN A 27 -2.69 -1.05 0.11
CA GLN A 27 -3.16 -2.01 1.11
C GLN A 27 -2.12 -2.22 2.21
N SER A 28 -0.84 -2.29 1.86
CA SER A 28 0.26 -2.45 2.82
C SER A 28 0.39 -1.25 3.76
N PHE A 29 0.24 -0.01 3.24
CA PHE A 29 0.20 1.19 4.07
C PHE A 29 -1.02 1.22 4.99
N ALA A 30 -2.21 0.91 4.47
CA ALA A 30 -3.42 0.87 5.27
C ALA A 30 -3.33 -0.18 6.39
N TYR A 31 -2.77 -1.36 6.09
CA TYR A 31 -2.50 -2.39 7.09
C TYR A 31 -1.49 -1.90 8.14
N GLY A 32 -0.35 -1.34 7.72
CA GLY A 32 0.66 -0.83 8.66
C GLY A 32 0.07 0.18 9.64
N ASN A 33 -0.67 1.17 9.13
CA ASN A 33 -1.31 2.18 9.98
C ASN A 33 -2.37 1.57 10.91
N ALA A 34 -3.24 0.70 10.41
CA ALA A 34 -4.30 0.10 11.22
C ALA A 34 -3.77 -0.89 12.26
N LYS A 35 -2.70 -1.62 11.94
CA LYS A 35 -2.07 -2.60 12.83
C LYS A 35 -1.38 -1.94 14.02
N ILE A 36 -0.78 -0.76 13.83
CA ILE A 36 -0.17 0.02 14.92
C ILE A 36 -1.20 0.32 16.01
N GLU A 37 -2.43 0.64 15.62
CA GLU A 37 -3.51 0.99 16.55
C GLU A 37 -4.29 -0.23 17.07
N ASN A 38 -4.31 -1.33 16.30
CA ASN A 38 -5.09 -2.51 16.65
C ASN A 38 -4.44 -3.80 16.13
N ASP A 39 -3.88 -4.57 17.08
CA ASP A 39 -3.24 -5.85 16.81
C ASP A 39 -4.19 -6.95 16.29
N LEU A 40 -5.51 -6.78 16.38
CA LEU A 40 -6.45 -7.73 15.79
C LEU A 40 -6.62 -7.53 14.28
N ILE A 41 -6.17 -6.40 13.73
CA ILE A 41 -6.21 -6.18 12.29
C ILE A 41 -5.22 -7.12 11.60
N GLN A 42 -5.73 -7.81 10.58
CA GLN A 42 -4.97 -8.70 9.71
C GLN A 42 -4.91 -8.12 8.30
N LYS A 43 -3.87 -8.48 7.55
CA LYS A 43 -3.64 -7.97 6.18
C LYS A 43 -4.82 -8.33 5.25
N GLU A 44 -5.39 -9.51 5.45
CA GLU A 44 -6.54 -10.06 4.73
C GLU A 44 -7.80 -9.23 4.98
N THR A 45 -7.96 -8.65 6.18
CA THR A 45 -9.10 -7.81 6.51
C THR A 45 -9.07 -6.50 5.71
N VAL A 46 -7.87 -5.92 5.56
CA VAL A 46 -7.65 -4.72 4.75
C VAL A 46 -7.85 -5.03 3.26
N ALA A 47 -7.29 -6.14 2.77
CA ALA A 47 -7.47 -6.55 1.38
C ALA A 47 -8.95 -6.74 1.03
N ARG A 48 -9.70 -7.45 1.88
CA ARG A 48 -11.15 -7.65 1.70
C ARG A 48 -11.91 -6.33 1.64
N GLN A 49 -11.61 -5.38 2.53
CA GLN A 49 -12.28 -4.08 2.50
C GLN A 49 -11.88 -3.23 1.31
N SER A 50 -10.64 -3.32 0.83
CA SER A 50 -10.23 -2.64 -0.40
C SER A 50 -11.07 -3.10 -1.61
N SER A 51 -11.34 -4.41 -1.71
CA SER A 51 -12.21 -4.97 -2.76
C SER A 51 -13.64 -4.44 -2.67
N VAL A 52 -14.24 -4.44 -1.47
CA VAL A 52 -15.60 -3.91 -1.25
C VAL A 52 -15.70 -2.44 -1.64
N LEU A 53 -14.71 -1.63 -1.26
CA LEU A 53 -14.67 -0.22 -1.61
C LEU A 53 -14.57 0.01 -3.12
N LYS A 54 -13.74 -0.78 -3.82
CA LYS A 54 -13.62 -0.71 -5.28
C LYS A 54 -14.97 -1.00 -5.96
N GLU A 55 -15.64 -2.09 -5.58
CA GLU A 55 -16.96 -2.43 -6.09
C GLU A 55 -18.01 -1.36 -5.76
N SER A 56 -17.95 -0.74 -4.57
CA SER A 56 -18.87 0.33 -4.20
C SER A 56 -18.70 1.59 -5.06
N LYS A 57 -17.47 1.90 -5.45
CA LYS A 57 -17.13 3.04 -6.29
C LYS A 57 -17.58 2.83 -7.74
N ASP A 58 -17.51 1.59 -8.24
CA ASP A 58 -17.94 1.24 -9.59
C ASP A 58 -19.47 1.24 -9.76
N ARG A 59 -20.23 1.30 -8.65
CA ARG A 59 -21.70 1.37 -8.64
C ARG A 59 -22.27 2.80 -8.63
N LEU A 60 -21.42 3.82 -8.55
CA LEU A 60 -21.77 5.25 -8.55
C LEU A 60 -21.45 5.89 -9.90
#